data_AF-A0A3S5Y4L8-F1
#
_entry.id   AF-A0A3S5Y4L8-F1
#
_cell.length_a   1.000
_cell.length_b   1.000
_cell.length_c   1.000
_cell.angle_alpha   90.00
_cell.angle_beta   90.00
_cell.angle_gamma   90.00
#
_symmetry.space_group_name_H-M   'P 1'
#
loop_
_entity.id
_entity.type
_entity.pdbx_description
1 polymer ?
#
loop_
_entity_poly.entity_id
_entity_poly.type
_entity_poly.pdbx_seq_one_letter_code
_entity_poly.pdbx_strand_id
1 'polypeptide(L)' 'MSREKWWVLAGPDSGWSLEQRANGDHVVVNTTTSEEHVLNGYQWMHVKHADAATGTPEHGLKVLGEGPPPFGRWTELHGT' A
#
# COMPACT_ATOMS: atom_id res chain seq x y z
N MET A 1 -21.64 -1.74 -8.88
CA MET A 1 -20.46 -0.96 -9.30
C MET A 1 -19.57 -0.83 -8.07
N SER A 2 -18.51 -1.65 -7.96
CA SER A 2 -17.51 -1.47 -6.90
C SER A 2 -16.82 -0.14 -7.11
N ARG A 3 -16.87 0.75 -6.12
CA ARG A 3 -16.14 2.02 -6.20
C ARG A 3 -14.68 1.70 -5.93
N GLU A 4 -13.80 2.02 -6.86
CA GLU A 4 -12.36 1.97 -6.64
C GLU A 4 -12.00 2.84 -5.43
N LYS A 5 -11.14 2.30 -4.56
CA LYS A 5 -10.70 2.93 -3.32
C LYS A 5 -9.19 2.94 -3.26
N TRP A 6 -8.65 3.94 -2.58
CA TRP A 6 -7.23 3.99 -2.26
C TRP A 6 -6.96 3.15 -1.02
N TRP A 7 -5.91 2.34 -1.08
CA TRP A 7 -5.46 1.47 -0.01
C TRP A 7 -4.02 1.83 0.34
N VAL A 8 -3.71 1.84 1.63
CA VAL A 8 -2.34 1.99 2.13
C VAL A 8 -1.98 0.76 2.93
N LEU A 9 -0.72 0.35 2.85
CA LEU A 9 -0.21 -0.67 3.73
C LEU A 9 -0.31 -0.16 5.17
N ALA A 10 -0.90 -0.95 6.05
CA ALA A 10 -0.94 -0.67 7.47
C ALA A 10 0.48 -0.38 7.96
N GLY A 11 0.62 0.62 8.83
CA GLY A 11 1.89 1.21 9.24
C GLY A 11 2.95 0.21 9.75
N PRO A 12 4.13 0.69 10.17
CA PRO A 12 5.33 -0.14 10.38
C PRO A 12 5.13 -1.37 11.30
N ASP A 13 4.15 -1.35 12.19
CA ASP A 13 3.79 -2.48 13.06
C ASP A 13 3.05 -3.63 12.36
N SER A 14 2.72 -3.50 11.07
CA SER A 14 2.00 -4.53 10.31
C SER A 14 2.84 -5.74 9.95
N GLY A 15 4.17 -5.64 10.07
CA GLY A 15 5.11 -6.67 9.63
C GLY A 15 5.25 -6.76 8.10
N TRP A 16 4.77 -5.75 7.38
CA TRP A 16 4.90 -5.66 5.93
C TRP A 16 5.53 -4.31 5.54
N SER A 17 6.38 -4.31 4.52
CA SER A 17 6.85 -3.12 3.82
C SER A 17 6.31 -3.08 2.40
N LEU A 18 6.14 -1.88 1.85
CA LEU A 18 5.79 -1.65 0.45
C LEU A 18 6.93 -0.88 -0.21
N GLU A 19 7.50 -1.45 -1.25
CA GLU A 19 8.71 -0.94 -1.89
C GLU A 19 8.52 -0.86 -3.41
N GLN A 20 9.05 0.21 -4.01
CA GLN A 20 9.17 0.31 -5.46
C GLN A 20 10.60 -0.10 -5.85
N ARG A 21 10.71 -1.13 -6.67
CA ARG A 21 11.99 -1.64 -7.20
C ARG A 21 12.48 -0.79 -8.37
N ALA A 22 13.79 -0.89 -8.65
CA ALA A 22 14.43 -0.17 -9.75
C ALA A 22 13.88 -0.54 -11.14
N ASN A 23 13.26 -1.71 -11.28
CA ASN A 23 12.58 -2.14 -12.51
C ASN A 23 11.15 -1.58 -12.64
N GLY A 24 10.67 -0.81 -11.65
CA GLY A 24 9.32 -0.23 -11.62
C GLY A 24 8.28 -1.09 -10.90
N ASP A 25 8.63 -2.30 -10.48
CA ASP A 25 7.70 -3.19 -9.76
C ASP A 25 7.43 -2.66 -8.36
N HIS A 26 6.17 -2.75 -7.93
CA HIS A 26 5.79 -2.49 -6.56
C HIS A 26 5.60 -3.82 -5.85
N VAL A 27 6.34 -4.00 -4.77
CA VAL A 27 6.42 -5.27 -4.06
C VAL A 27 6.06 -5.04 -2.61
N VAL A 28 5.15 -5.86 -2.10
CA VAL A 28 4.90 -5.95 -0.67
C VAL A 28 5.78 -7.07 -0.11
N VAL A 29 6.52 -6.78 0.95
CA VAL A 29 7.48 -7.70 1.56
C VAL A 29 7.09 -7.94 3.00
N ASN A 30 6.99 -9.20 3.41
CA ASN A 30 6.81 -9.56 4.81
C ASN A 30 8.16 -9.45 5.53
N THR A 31 8.27 -8.56 6.49
CA THR A 31 9.52 -8.29 7.21
C THR A 31 9.94 -9.43 8.15
N THR A 32 9.02 -10.37 8.45
CA THR A 32 9.28 -11.52 9.33
C THR A 32 9.68 -12.76 8.54
N THR A 33 9.00 -13.03 7.42
CA THR A 33 9.22 -14.26 6.62
C THR A 33 10.06 -14.02 5.37
N SER A 34 10.35 -12.76 5.01
CA SER A 34 10.95 -12.37 3.72
C SER A 34 10.14 -12.81 2.50
N GLU A 35 8.84 -13.05 2.67
CA GLU A 35 7.93 -13.36 1.58
C GLU A 35 7.66 -12.09 0.77
N GLU A 36 7.70 -12.19 -0.56
CA GLU A 36 7.56 -11.05 -1.47
C GLU A 36 6.43 -11.29 -2.45
N HIS A 37 5.59 -10.28 -2.66
CA HIS A 37 4.54 -10.32 -3.68
C HIS A 37 4.52 -9.06 -4.52
N VAL A 38 4.61 -9.24 -5.83
CA VAL A 38 4.47 -8.17 -6.80
C VAL A 38 3.00 -7.81 -6.97
N LEU A 39 2.67 -6.54 -6.82
CA LEU A 39 1.29 -6.03 -6.84
C LEU A 39 0.79 -5.71 -8.25
N ASN A 40 0.91 -6.62 -9.21
CA ASN A 40 0.54 -6.34 -10.60
C ASN A 40 -0.94 -5.96 -10.79
N GLY A 41 -1.19 -4.93 -11.60
CA GLY A 41 -2.53 -4.49 -11.99
C GLY A 41 -3.15 -3.41 -11.09
N TYR A 42 -2.48 -3.03 -10.00
CA TYR A 42 -2.89 -1.89 -9.18
C TYR A 42 -2.29 -0.58 -9.71
N GLN A 43 -3.03 0.52 -9.56
CA GLN A 43 -2.46 1.85 -9.80
C GLN A 43 -1.86 2.39 -8.52
N TRP A 44 -0.74 3.08 -8.61
CA TRP A 44 -0.02 3.58 -7.43
C TRP A 44 0.15 5.08 -7.49
N MET A 45 0.19 5.70 -6.31
CA MET A 45 0.46 7.12 -6.17
C MET A 45 1.27 7.37 -4.90
N HIS A 46 2.19 8.33 -4.97
CA HIS A 46 2.86 8.82 -3.77
C HIS A 46 1.87 9.62 -2.92
N VAL A 47 1.83 9.31 -1.63
CA VAL A 47 1.09 10.06 -0.64
C VAL A 47 1.81 11.38 -0.42
N LYS A 48 1.20 12.47 -0.92
CA LYS A 48 1.79 13.82 -0.83
C LYS A 48 1.70 14.43 0.57
N HIS A 49 0.75 13.99 1.37
CA HIS A 49 0.48 14.50 2.72
C HIS A 49 0.20 13.33 3.65
N ALA A 50 0.77 13.36 4.85
CA ALA A 50 0.48 12.35 5.87
C ALA A 50 -1.02 12.32 6.18
N ASP A 51 -1.58 11.12 6.33
CA ASP A 51 -2.96 10.92 6.77
C ASP A 51 -2.95 10.41 8.22
N ALA A 52 -3.28 11.31 9.15
CA ALA A 52 -3.34 11.03 10.58
C ALA A 52 -4.47 10.06 10.95
N ALA A 53 -5.53 9.94 10.14
CA ALA A 53 -6.64 9.03 10.41
C ALA A 53 -6.26 7.57 10.13
N THR A 54 -5.37 7.35 9.16
CA THR A 54 -4.90 6.01 8.76
C THR A 54 -3.49 5.69 9.24
N GLY A 55 -2.79 6.67 9.83
CA GLY A 55 -1.39 6.54 10.25
C GLY A 55 -0.41 6.49 9.09
N THR A 56 -0.83 6.94 7.90
CA THR A 56 0.01 6.91 6.70
C THR A 56 1.00 8.08 6.73
N PRO A 57 2.32 7.83 6.68
CA PRO A 57 3.30 8.91 6.63
C PRO A 57 3.26 9.64 5.28
N GLU A 58 3.72 10.90 5.28
CA GLU A 58 4.06 11.60 4.03
C GLU A 58 5.11 10.81 3.25
N HIS A 59 5.04 10.84 1.92
CA HIS A 59 5.85 10.03 1.00
C HIS A 59 5.59 8.52 1.04
N GLY A 60 4.53 8.06 1.72
CA GLY A 60 4.06 6.68 1.61
C GLY A 60 3.56 6.31 0.20
N LEU A 61 3.39 5.02 -0.06
CA LEU A 61 2.79 4.51 -1.31
C LEU A 61 1.35 4.07 -1.05
N LYS A 62 0.42 4.52 -1.90
CA LYS A 62 -0.97 4.06 -1.91
C LYS A 62 -1.33 3.40 -3.23
N VAL A 63 -2.21 2.41 -3.17
CA VAL A 63 -2.66 1.64 -4.33
C VAL A 63 -4.16 1.80 -4.55
N LEU A 64 -4.61 1.98 -5.79
CA LEU A 64 -6.02 2.05 -6.18
C LEU A 64 -6.49 0.67 -6.64
N GLY A 65 -7.62 0.23 -6.12
CA GLY A 65 -8.30 -0.97 -6.59
C GLY A 65 -9.71 -1.10 -6.01
N GLU A 66 -10.50 -2.04 -6.54
CA GLU A 66 -11.84 -2.35 -6.01
C GLU A 66 -11.79 -2.92 -4.58
N GLY A 67 -10.65 -3.46 -4.17
CA GLY A 67 -10.39 -4.02 -2.86
C GLY A 67 -8.91 -3.94 -2.51
N PRO A 68 -8.55 -4.26 -1.25
CA PRO A 68 -7.16 -4.28 -0.84
C PRO A 68 -6.41 -5.37 -1.62
N PRO A 69 -5.11 -5.20 -1.87
CA PRO A 69 -4.29 -6.29 -2.35
C PRO A 69 -4.37 -7.53 -1.46
N PRO A 70 -4.27 -8.74 -2.04
CA PRO A 70 -4.45 -10.00 -1.32
C PRO A 70 -3.30 -10.34 -0.36
N PHE A 71 -2.18 -9.63 -0.44
CA PHE A 71 -0.99 -9.82 0.38
C PHE A 71 -0.67 -8.53 1.12
N GLY A 72 -0.27 -8.64 2.38
CA GLY A 72 -0.10 -7.49 3.27
C GLY A 72 -1.38 -7.14 4.03
N ARG A 73 -1.23 -6.24 5.00
CA ARG A 73 -2.34 -5.72 5.80
C ARG A 73 -2.66 -4.32 5.29
N TRP A 74 -3.84 -4.10 4.75
CA TRP A 74 -4.20 -2.84 4.11
C TRP A 74 -5.31 -2.11 4.87
N THR A 75 -5.24 -0.78 4.83
CA THR A 75 -6.27 0.12 5.33
C THR A 75 -6.78 0.99 4.19
N GLU A 76 -8.08 1.26 4.19
CA GLU A 76 -8.70 2.19 3.25
C GLU A 76 -8.22 3.61 3.57
N LEU A 77 -7.77 4.33 2.55
CA LEU A 77 -7.45 5.75 2.65
C LEU A 77 -8.71 6.56 2.42
N HIS A 78 -9.17 7.25 3.46
CA HIS A 78 -10.38 8.06 3.43
C HIS A 78 -10.12 9.54 3.03
N GLY A 79 -8.86 9.94 2.89
CA GLY A 79 -8.46 11.33 2.64
C GLY A 79 -8.14 11.68 1.18
N THR A 80 -8.70 12.83 0.75
CA THR A 80 -8.07 13.79 -0.18
C THR A 80 -7.94 15.12 0.55
#